data_AF-A0A1X0JBR9-F1
#
_entry.id   AF-A0A1X0JBR9-F1
#
_cell.length_a   1.000
_cell.length_b   1.000
_cell.length_c   1.000
_cell.angle_alpha   90.00
_cell.angle_beta   90.00
_cell.angle_gamma   90.00
#
_symmetry.space_group_name_H-M   'P 1'
#
loop_
_entity.id
_entity.type
_entity.pdbx_description
1 polymer ?
#
loop_
_entity_poly.entity_id
_entity_poly.type
_entity_poly.pdbx_seq_one_letter_code
_entity_poly.pdbx_strand_id
1 'polypeptide(L)'
;MAPHPLLTHAVEQTARSLDIPLAVLGDMEHEQDLAYGLRGFVADLHSAGAAVDFSVLYPSGRLVDAPLPTWTRRRLWLTPEGQQSPASGGSAVSVHPLLGQHVRLPEEPVRHVWQAEVGTVAQPWLADHRVRDLVVFPAAAYCEMAVAAARTVVGEACEVLDINFERQLLLDEKTTVDAAAVVASPGVADFTVETQDLDGEGRRASAVLHVAVDEQPPAHDISSLRSANQNREDSGDLRKHLSERGREYGPAFSGLGVVRIGAGETRTVLAEVA
;
A
#
# COMPACT_ATOMS: atom_id res chain seq x y z
N MET A 1 51.81 -36.39 -3.46
CA MET A 1 52.62 -35.45 -2.67
C MET A 1 54.05 -35.49 -3.19
N ALA A 2 54.62 -34.33 -3.50
CA ALA A 2 56.01 -34.20 -3.90
C ALA A 2 56.62 -33.02 -3.14
N PRO A 3 57.90 -33.08 -2.77
CA PRO A 3 58.53 -32.03 -1.97
C PRO A 3 58.71 -30.69 -2.70
N HIS A 4 58.38 -30.61 -3.99
CA HIS A 4 58.44 -29.38 -4.77
C HIS A 4 57.23 -29.28 -5.73
N PRO A 5 56.55 -28.11 -5.83
CA PRO A 5 55.38 -27.90 -6.69
C PRO A 5 55.70 -27.76 -8.19
N LEU A 6 56.61 -28.58 -8.73
CA LEU A 6 56.99 -28.51 -10.15
C LEU A 6 55.87 -28.95 -11.10
N LEU A 7 54.90 -29.72 -10.62
CA LEU A 7 53.84 -30.32 -11.43
C LEU A 7 52.49 -29.59 -11.31
N THR A 8 52.39 -28.56 -10.46
CA THR A 8 51.14 -27.83 -10.19
C THR A 8 50.48 -27.36 -11.48
N HIS A 9 51.26 -26.70 -12.35
CA HIS A 9 50.75 -26.17 -13.60
C HIS A 9 50.26 -27.27 -14.57
N ALA A 10 51.00 -28.37 -14.70
CA ALA A 10 50.64 -29.47 -15.59
C ALA A 10 49.37 -30.21 -15.11
N VAL A 11 49.23 -30.36 -13.80
CA VAL A 11 48.06 -30.97 -13.16
C VAL A 11 46.82 -30.08 -13.35
N GLU A 12 46.93 -28.77 -13.13
CA GLU A 12 45.84 -27.82 -13.36
C GLU A 12 45.40 -27.74 -14.83
N GLN A 13 46.35 -27.78 -15.77
CA GLN A 13 46.04 -27.78 -17.20
C GLN A 13 45.26 -29.04 -17.60
N THR A 14 45.67 -30.20 -17.08
CA THR A 14 44.99 -31.48 -17.34
C THR A 14 43.58 -31.48 -16.74
N ALA A 15 43.43 -31.05 -15.49
CA ALA A 15 42.11 -30.98 -14.83
C ALA A 15 41.15 -30.03 -15.56
N ARG A 16 41.64 -28.86 -15.99
CA ARG A 16 40.87 -27.92 -16.82
C ARG A 16 40.43 -28.52 -18.14
N SER A 17 41.30 -29.29 -18.81
CA SER A 17 40.95 -29.95 -20.08
C SER A 17 39.87 -31.03 -19.94
N LEU A 18 39.70 -31.58 -18.73
CA LEU A 18 38.71 -32.60 -18.40
C LEU A 18 37.47 -32.03 -17.69
N ASP A 19 37.38 -30.71 -17.53
CA ASP A 19 36.33 -30.01 -16.78
C ASP A 19 36.14 -30.53 -15.33
N ILE A 20 37.25 -30.97 -14.72
CA ILE A 20 37.26 -31.46 -13.35
C ILE A 20 37.64 -30.30 -12.42
N PRO A 21 36.77 -29.91 -11.45
CA PRO A 21 37.15 -28.93 -10.44
C PRO A 21 38.25 -29.53 -9.55
N LEU A 22 39.42 -28.88 -9.53
CA LEU A 22 40.58 -29.33 -8.78
C LEU A 22 41.24 -28.14 -8.07
N ALA A 23 41.51 -28.31 -6.78
CA ALA A 23 42.42 -27.45 -6.03
C ALA A 23 43.80 -28.12 -5.96
N VAL A 24 44.86 -27.42 -6.37
CA VAL A 24 46.24 -27.90 -6.24
C VAL A 24 46.94 -27.07 -5.19
N LEU A 25 47.43 -27.73 -4.14
CA LEU A 25 48.10 -27.09 -3.01
C LEU A 25 49.57 -27.54 -2.98
N GLY A 26 50.48 -26.59 -2.82
CA GLY A 26 51.92 -26.86 -2.67
C GLY A 26 52.27 -27.11 -1.21
N ASP A 27 53.03 -28.17 -0.94
CA ASP A 27 53.34 -28.61 0.43
C ASP A 27 54.62 -27.96 0.97
N MET A 28 55.57 -27.57 0.12
CA MET A 28 56.87 -27.00 0.54
C MET A 28 57.48 -26.06 -0.52
N GLU A 29 57.88 -24.85 -0.10
CA GLU A 29 58.85 -24.01 -0.80
C GLU A 29 60.24 -24.18 -0.16
N HIS A 30 61.32 -24.10 -0.96
CA HIS A 30 62.69 -24.32 -0.48
C HIS A 30 63.07 -23.34 0.64
N GLU A 31 63.66 -23.86 1.72
CA GLU A 31 64.28 -23.11 2.82
C GLU A 31 63.36 -22.21 3.67
N GLN A 32 62.07 -22.55 3.82
CA GLN A 32 61.21 -21.86 4.80
C GLN A 32 61.17 -22.59 6.15
N ASP A 33 61.40 -21.85 7.24
CA ASP A 33 61.25 -22.33 8.61
C ASP A 33 59.75 -22.52 8.92
N LEU A 34 59.31 -23.78 9.01
CA LEU A 34 57.91 -24.14 9.25
C LEU A 34 57.63 -24.15 10.76
N ALA A 35 57.50 -22.97 11.37
CA ALA A 35 57.23 -22.81 12.80
C ALA A 35 56.01 -23.60 13.31
N TYR A 36 55.08 -23.98 12.42
CA TYR A 36 53.89 -24.76 12.72
C TYR A 36 53.76 -26.06 11.90
N GLY A 37 54.84 -26.51 11.24
CA GLY A 37 54.83 -27.68 10.35
C GLY A 37 53.81 -27.55 9.22
N LEU A 38 53.18 -28.67 8.84
CA LEU A 38 52.20 -28.75 7.74
C LEU A 38 50.80 -28.23 8.10
N ARG A 39 50.63 -27.54 9.24
CA ARG A 39 49.30 -27.07 9.68
C ARG A 39 48.67 -26.07 8.72
N GLY A 40 49.47 -25.24 8.06
CA GLY A 40 49.00 -24.34 7.00
C GLY A 40 48.40 -25.12 5.82
N PHE A 41 49.12 -26.13 5.34
CA PHE A 41 48.66 -27.02 4.27
C PHE A 41 47.36 -27.76 4.61
N VAL A 42 47.20 -28.22 5.85
CA VAL A 42 45.96 -28.85 6.33
C VAL A 42 44.80 -27.84 6.35
N ALA A 43 45.05 -26.58 6.73
CA ALA A 43 44.04 -25.53 6.68
C ALA A 43 43.62 -25.23 5.23
N ASP A 44 44.58 -25.14 4.31
CA ASP A 44 44.32 -24.91 2.89
C ASP A 44 43.51 -26.06 2.26
N LEU A 45 43.82 -27.32 2.62
CA LEU A 45 43.04 -28.49 2.20
C LEU A 45 41.59 -28.42 2.67
N HIS A 46 41.37 -28.07 3.94
CA HIS A 46 40.03 -27.92 4.48
C HIS A 46 39.28 -26.77 3.82
N SER A 47 39.92 -25.61 3.62
CA SER A 47 39.35 -24.46 2.89
C SER A 47 39.02 -24.77 1.43
N ALA A 48 39.76 -25.70 0.81
CA ALA A 48 39.47 -26.23 -0.52
C ALA A 48 38.34 -27.28 -0.55
N GLY A 49 37.77 -27.63 0.62
CA GLY A 49 36.63 -28.54 0.75
C GLY A 49 37.00 -30.00 1.05
N ALA A 50 38.27 -30.31 1.34
CA ALA A 50 38.65 -31.65 1.76
C ALA A 50 38.07 -31.96 3.15
N ALA A 51 37.55 -33.18 3.33
CA ALA A 51 37.15 -33.66 4.65
C ALA A 51 38.40 -33.94 5.49
N VAL A 52 38.66 -33.07 6.47
CA VAL A 52 39.79 -33.18 7.39
C VAL A 52 39.27 -33.52 8.78
N ASP A 53 39.76 -34.61 9.36
CA ASP A 53 39.47 -34.97 10.75
C ASP A 53 40.44 -34.26 11.71
N PHE A 54 40.03 -33.09 12.19
CA PHE A 54 40.81 -32.32 13.16
C PHE A 54 40.88 -32.97 14.55
N SER A 55 40.08 -33.99 14.84
CA SER A 55 40.12 -34.69 16.14
C SER A 55 41.44 -35.43 16.35
N VAL A 56 42.11 -35.86 15.27
CA VAL A 56 43.44 -36.49 15.33
C VAL A 56 44.51 -35.50 15.82
N LEU A 57 44.43 -34.24 15.41
CA LEU A 57 45.38 -33.19 15.81
C LEU A 57 45.08 -32.61 17.19
N TYR A 58 43.80 -32.62 17.59
CA TYR A 58 43.31 -32.06 18.85
C TYR A 58 42.43 -33.06 19.62
N PRO A 59 42.96 -34.21 20.04
CA PRO A 59 42.16 -35.31 20.61
C PRO A 59 41.50 -34.97 21.94
N SER A 60 42.06 -34.00 22.68
CA SER A 60 41.53 -33.47 23.94
C SER A 60 41.11 -32.01 23.84
N GLY A 61 40.98 -31.47 22.61
CA GLY A 61 40.57 -30.10 22.37
C GLY A 61 39.12 -29.86 22.77
N ARG A 62 38.82 -28.65 23.27
CA ARG A 62 37.44 -28.20 23.51
C ARG A 62 36.99 -27.33 22.34
N LEU A 63 35.88 -27.70 21.70
CA LEU A 63 35.23 -26.85 20.70
C LEU A 63 34.74 -25.57 21.37
N VAL A 64 34.98 -24.44 20.73
CA VAL A 64 34.49 -23.13 21.13
C VAL A 64 33.66 -22.56 19.99
N ASP A 65 32.59 -21.84 20.33
CA ASP A 65 31.81 -21.13 19.32
C ASP A 65 32.68 -20.03 18.71
N ALA A 66 32.96 -20.16 17.41
CA ALA A 66 33.55 -19.08 16.65
C ALA A 66 32.52 -17.94 16.51
N PRO A 67 32.95 -16.66 16.53
CA PRO A 67 32.06 -15.55 16.21
C PRO A 67 31.36 -15.83 14.88
N LEU A 68 30.04 -15.66 14.85
CA LEU A 68 29.27 -15.84 13.61
C LEU A 68 29.84 -14.90 12.52
N PRO A 69 29.89 -15.34 11.25
CA PRO A 69 30.32 -14.49 10.16
C PRO A 69 29.55 -13.17 10.18
N THR A 70 30.27 -12.06 10.16
CA THR A 70 29.66 -10.74 10.27
C THR A 70 29.02 -10.39 8.94
N TRP A 71 27.70 -10.25 8.92
CA TRP A 71 26.98 -9.80 7.74
C TRP A 71 27.42 -8.37 7.37
N THR A 72 27.79 -8.14 6.10
CA THR A 72 27.92 -6.77 5.58
C THR A 72 26.51 -6.16 5.53
N ARG A 73 26.16 -5.35 6.53
CA ARG A 73 24.84 -4.68 6.64
C ARG A 73 24.68 -3.57 5.58
N ARG A 74 24.58 -3.96 4.30
CA ARG A 74 24.21 -3.01 3.24
C ARG A 74 22.74 -2.66 3.39
N ARG A 75 22.44 -1.37 3.53
CA ARG A 75 21.07 -0.86 3.44
C ARG A 75 20.62 -0.98 1.99
N LEU A 76 19.78 -1.97 1.70
CA LEU A 76 19.12 -2.16 0.40
C LEU A 76 17.66 -1.73 0.56
N TRP A 77 17.44 -0.43 0.68
CA TRP A 77 16.10 0.17 0.73
C TRP A 77 15.73 0.63 -0.67
N LEU A 78 14.48 0.40 -1.07
CA LEU A 78 13.90 1.10 -2.21
C LEU A 78 13.47 2.48 -1.70
N THR A 79 14.36 3.47 -1.81
CA THR A 79 13.97 4.86 -1.55
C THR A 79 13.26 5.38 -2.80
N PRO A 80 12.03 5.92 -2.70
CA PRO A 80 11.38 6.60 -3.81
C PRO A 80 12.04 7.96 -4.04
N GLU A 81 13.31 7.99 -4.43
CA GLU A 81 14.03 9.19 -4.82
C GLU A 81 13.89 9.37 -6.32
N GLY A 82 12.92 10.18 -6.76
CA GLY A 82 12.87 10.57 -8.18
C GLY A 82 11.55 11.03 -8.79
N GLN A 83 10.43 11.13 -8.06
CA GLN A 83 9.23 11.78 -8.61
C GLN A 83 9.18 13.26 -8.19
N GLN A 84 10.08 14.05 -8.78
CA GLN A 84 9.91 15.49 -8.88
C GLN A 84 8.92 15.80 -10.01
N SER A 85 7.64 15.55 -9.74
CA SER A 85 6.48 16.22 -10.36
C SER A 85 5.24 15.86 -9.54
N PRO A 86 4.47 16.83 -8.99
CA PRO A 86 3.25 16.55 -8.24
C PRO A 86 2.07 16.11 -9.13
N ALA A 87 2.29 15.91 -10.42
CA ALA A 87 1.33 15.31 -11.32
C ALA A 87 1.85 13.93 -11.71
N SER A 88 1.10 12.89 -11.35
CA SER A 88 1.30 11.53 -11.83
C SER A 88 2.59 10.85 -11.36
N GLY A 89 2.54 10.29 -10.15
CA GLY A 89 2.96 8.90 -9.97
C GLY A 89 2.07 8.02 -10.85
N GLY A 90 2.28 8.12 -12.16
CA GLY A 90 1.51 7.44 -13.17
C GLY A 90 1.74 5.96 -13.01
N SER A 91 0.80 5.29 -12.34
CA SER A 91 0.46 3.96 -12.80
C SER A 91 0.26 4.09 -14.32
N ALA A 92 0.91 3.22 -15.10
CA ALA A 92 0.69 3.17 -16.55
C ALA A 92 -0.80 2.92 -16.89
N VAL A 93 -1.59 2.56 -15.88
CA VAL A 93 -3.04 2.36 -15.90
C VAL A 93 -3.70 3.53 -15.17
N SER A 94 -4.73 4.12 -15.78
CA SER A 94 -5.60 5.09 -15.09
C SER A 94 -6.17 4.45 -13.82
N VAL A 95 -5.91 5.07 -12.67
CA VAL A 95 -6.43 4.65 -11.36
C VAL A 95 -7.58 5.54 -10.93
N HIS A 96 -8.45 5.04 -10.04
CA HIS A 96 -9.56 5.81 -9.50
C HIS A 96 -9.02 7.03 -8.73
N PRO A 97 -9.45 8.28 -9.02
CA PRO A 97 -8.83 9.50 -8.47
C PRO A 97 -8.77 9.58 -6.93
N LEU A 98 -9.74 8.97 -6.24
CA LEU A 98 -9.85 9.00 -4.77
C LEU A 98 -9.39 7.71 -4.07
N LEU A 99 -9.14 6.63 -4.81
CA LEU A 99 -8.61 5.36 -4.25
C LEU A 99 -7.17 5.09 -4.68
N GLY A 100 -6.75 5.65 -5.81
CA GLY A 100 -5.38 5.53 -6.29
C GLY A 100 -4.99 4.08 -6.59
N GLN A 101 -3.74 3.74 -6.27
CA GLN A 101 -3.17 2.44 -6.62
C GLN A 101 -3.77 1.33 -5.76
N HIS A 102 -3.94 0.15 -6.34
CA HIS A 102 -4.56 -1.01 -5.70
C HIS A 102 -3.58 -2.18 -5.63
N VAL A 103 -3.51 -2.83 -4.46
CA VAL A 103 -2.81 -4.10 -4.28
C VAL A 103 -3.77 -5.11 -3.64
N ARG A 104 -3.85 -6.31 -4.22
CA ARG A 104 -4.51 -7.46 -3.60
C ARG A 104 -3.46 -8.32 -2.89
N LEU A 105 -3.62 -8.46 -1.58
CA LEU A 105 -2.78 -9.29 -0.72
C LEU A 105 -3.44 -10.68 -0.57
N PRO A 106 -2.80 -11.76 -1.07
CA PRO A 106 -3.33 -13.11 -0.97
C PRO A 106 -3.05 -13.73 0.41
N GLU A 107 -3.35 -12.99 1.47
CA GLU A 107 -3.35 -13.47 2.85
C GLU A 107 -4.72 -14.06 3.21
N GLU A 108 -4.86 -14.60 4.43
CA GLU A 108 -6.12 -15.19 4.91
C GLU A 108 -6.58 -14.45 6.18
N PRO A 109 -7.71 -13.71 6.14
CA PRO A 109 -8.58 -13.45 4.98
C PRO A 109 -7.94 -12.54 3.92
N VAL A 110 -8.39 -12.68 2.66
CA VAL A 110 -7.88 -11.85 1.55
C VAL A 110 -8.10 -10.38 1.84
N ARG A 111 -7.05 -9.58 1.64
CA ARG A 111 -7.08 -8.13 1.87
C ARG A 111 -6.76 -7.36 0.60
N HIS A 112 -7.50 -6.28 0.37
CA HIS A 112 -7.23 -5.32 -0.69
C HIS A 112 -6.82 -4.01 -0.03
N VAL A 113 -5.80 -3.35 -0.56
CA VAL A 113 -5.28 -2.09 -0.04
C VAL A 113 -5.14 -1.09 -1.18
N TRP A 114 -5.50 0.15 -0.86
CA TRP A 114 -5.45 1.29 -1.74
C TRP A 114 -4.74 2.45 -1.07
N GLN A 115 -4.07 3.27 -1.87
CA GLN A 115 -3.47 4.52 -1.41
C GLN A 115 -3.66 5.61 -2.46
N ALA A 116 -4.17 6.76 -2.02
CA ALA A 116 -4.43 7.92 -2.86
C ALA A 116 -3.90 9.21 -2.24
N GLU A 117 -3.46 10.12 -3.11
CA GLU A 117 -3.16 11.50 -2.77
C GLU A 117 -4.40 12.36 -3.07
N VAL A 118 -5.11 12.78 -2.02
CA VAL A 118 -6.36 13.56 -2.08
C VAL A 118 -6.19 15.01 -1.63
N GLY A 119 -4.94 15.44 -1.43
CA GLY A 119 -4.62 16.84 -1.18
C GLY A 119 -5.11 17.76 -2.31
N THR A 120 -5.34 19.03 -1.97
CA THR A 120 -5.92 20.01 -2.91
C THR A 120 -5.03 20.31 -4.13
N VAL A 121 -3.74 19.97 -4.11
CA VAL A 121 -2.89 20.04 -5.31
C VAL A 121 -3.23 18.92 -6.30
N ALA A 122 -3.47 17.71 -5.79
CA ALA A 122 -3.80 16.54 -6.62
C ALA A 122 -5.27 16.56 -7.07
N GLN A 123 -6.16 17.07 -6.20
CA GLN A 123 -7.61 17.15 -6.43
C GLN A 123 -8.11 18.59 -6.20
N PRO A 124 -7.85 19.54 -7.12
CA PRO A 124 -8.16 20.96 -6.91
C PRO A 124 -9.63 21.26 -6.60
N TRP A 125 -10.55 20.46 -7.13
CA TRP A 125 -11.98 20.60 -6.88
C TRP A 125 -12.37 20.34 -5.41
N LEU A 126 -11.56 19.62 -4.63
CA LEU A 126 -11.82 19.40 -3.20
C LEU A 126 -11.66 20.69 -2.38
N ALA A 127 -10.89 21.68 -2.86
CA ALA A 127 -10.75 22.98 -2.21
C ALA A 127 -12.09 23.74 -2.09
N ASP A 128 -13.07 23.39 -2.92
CA ASP A 128 -14.41 23.98 -2.92
C ASP A 128 -15.34 23.39 -1.85
N HIS A 129 -14.95 22.34 -1.12
CA HIS A 129 -15.74 21.81 -0.01
C HIS A 129 -15.28 22.39 1.33
N ARG A 130 -15.78 23.60 1.65
CA ARG A 130 -15.39 24.32 2.87
C ARG A 130 -16.48 24.27 3.94
N VAL A 131 -16.07 23.98 5.18
CA VAL A 131 -16.90 24.05 6.37
C VAL A 131 -16.20 24.90 7.43
N ARG A 132 -16.79 26.05 7.77
CA ARG A 132 -16.24 27.06 8.69
C ARG A 132 -14.81 27.44 8.30
N ASP A 133 -14.64 27.85 7.05
CA ASP A 133 -13.35 28.19 6.41
C ASP A 133 -12.30 27.07 6.29
N LEU A 134 -12.60 25.85 6.77
CA LEU A 134 -11.70 24.71 6.64
C LEU A 134 -12.06 23.88 5.41
N VAL A 135 -11.05 23.46 4.64
CA VAL A 135 -11.25 22.49 3.55
C VAL A 135 -11.41 21.10 4.18
N VAL A 136 -12.57 20.49 4.01
CA VAL A 136 -12.92 19.21 4.62
C VAL A 136 -13.20 18.20 3.52
N PHE A 137 -12.65 16.99 3.64
CA PHE A 137 -12.95 15.91 2.71
C PHE A 137 -14.45 15.58 2.75
N PRO A 138 -15.18 15.62 1.61
CA PRO A 138 -16.61 15.43 1.58
C PRO A 138 -17.03 14.02 2.01
N ALA A 139 -18.13 13.90 2.75
CA ALA A 139 -18.69 12.58 3.10
C ALA A 139 -19.01 11.75 1.85
N ALA A 140 -19.54 12.39 0.80
CA ALA A 140 -19.85 11.75 -0.48
C ALA A 140 -18.61 11.16 -1.19
N ALA A 141 -17.41 11.68 -0.92
CA ALA A 141 -16.18 11.15 -1.49
C ALA A 141 -15.83 9.77 -0.88
N TYR A 142 -16.08 9.56 0.42
CA TYR A 142 -15.97 8.22 1.02
C TYR A 142 -17.01 7.24 0.46
N CYS A 143 -18.23 7.71 0.15
CA CYS A 143 -19.23 6.88 -0.52
C CYS A 143 -18.74 6.42 -1.90
N GLU A 144 -18.19 7.33 -2.70
CA GLU A 144 -17.59 6.99 -4.00
C GLU A 144 -16.44 6.00 -3.85
N MET A 145 -15.55 6.22 -2.87
CA MET A 145 -14.46 5.28 -2.56
C MET A 145 -15.00 3.89 -2.21
N ALA A 146 -16.03 3.79 -1.38
CA ALA A 146 -16.63 2.51 -1.02
C ALA A 146 -17.26 1.80 -2.21
N VAL A 147 -18.01 2.52 -3.07
CA VAL A 147 -18.61 1.94 -4.29
C VAL A 147 -17.54 1.47 -5.28
N ALA A 148 -16.49 2.26 -5.50
CA ALA A 148 -15.39 1.89 -6.39
C ALA A 148 -14.60 0.68 -5.84
N ALA A 149 -14.40 0.61 -4.52
CA ALA A 149 -13.80 -0.55 -3.87
C ALA A 149 -14.71 -1.79 -3.99
N ALA A 150 -16.03 -1.64 -3.81
CA ALA A 150 -16.99 -2.73 -3.94
C ALA A 150 -16.95 -3.35 -5.34
N ARG A 151 -16.96 -2.53 -6.40
CA ARG A 151 -16.80 -3.02 -7.78
C ARG A 151 -15.54 -3.86 -7.98
N THR A 152 -14.45 -3.47 -7.32
CA THR A 152 -13.15 -4.16 -7.40
C THR A 152 -13.13 -5.46 -6.60
N VAL A 153 -13.78 -5.51 -5.43
CA VAL A 153 -13.67 -6.62 -4.47
C VAL A 153 -14.78 -7.66 -4.65
N VAL A 154 -16.02 -7.21 -4.79
CA VAL A 154 -17.21 -8.07 -4.84
C VAL A 154 -17.85 -8.14 -6.24
N GLY A 155 -17.52 -7.19 -7.14
CA GLY A 155 -17.95 -7.18 -8.54
C GLY A 155 -18.92 -6.05 -8.89
N GLU A 156 -19.32 -5.94 -10.17
CA GLU A 156 -20.11 -4.80 -10.68
C GLU A 156 -21.51 -4.66 -10.06
N ALA A 157 -22.17 -5.79 -9.78
CA ALA A 157 -23.45 -5.81 -9.08
C ALA A 157 -23.16 -5.75 -7.57
N CYS A 158 -22.86 -4.55 -7.08
CA CYS A 158 -22.49 -4.32 -5.69
C CYS A 158 -23.33 -3.22 -5.03
N GLU A 159 -23.40 -3.29 -3.72
CA GLU A 159 -23.95 -2.25 -2.86
C GLU A 159 -23.01 -1.97 -1.67
N VAL A 160 -23.21 -0.82 -1.04
CA VAL A 160 -22.48 -0.40 0.15
C VAL A 160 -23.48 -0.19 1.26
N LEU A 161 -23.27 -0.89 2.37
CA LEU A 161 -24.12 -0.86 3.55
C LEU A 161 -23.37 -0.27 4.74
N ASP A 162 -24.11 0.18 5.74
CA ASP A 162 -23.61 0.60 7.06
C ASP A 162 -22.42 1.57 7.00
N ILE A 163 -22.44 2.50 6.05
CA ILE A 163 -21.40 3.53 5.97
C ILE A 163 -21.46 4.44 7.19
N ASN A 164 -20.32 4.58 7.85
CA ASN A 164 -20.15 5.38 9.05
C ASN A 164 -19.01 6.38 8.87
N PHE A 165 -19.26 7.65 9.20
CA PHE A 165 -18.27 8.72 9.18
C PHE A 165 -17.82 9.01 10.60
N GLU A 166 -16.62 8.58 10.95
CA GLU A 166 -16.13 8.59 12.33
C GLU A 166 -15.49 9.92 12.70
N ARG A 167 -14.69 10.48 11.78
CA ARG A 167 -14.01 11.76 11.97
C ARG A 167 -13.90 12.51 10.66
N GLN A 168 -14.02 13.83 10.73
CA GLN A 168 -13.69 14.70 9.61
C GLN A 168 -12.20 14.56 9.24
N LEU A 169 -11.91 14.68 7.95
CA LEU A 169 -10.56 14.79 7.43
C LEU A 169 -10.38 16.22 6.90
N LEU A 170 -9.47 16.96 7.51
CA LEU A 170 -9.04 18.26 6.98
C LEU A 170 -8.05 18.01 5.85
N LEU A 171 -8.18 18.78 4.76
CA LEU A 171 -7.30 18.67 3.61
C LEU A 171 -6.30 19.81 3.59
N ASP A 172 -5.05 19.44 3.32
CA ASP A 172 -3.96 20.35 3.03
C ASP A 172 -3.64 20.31 1.52
N GLU A 173 -2.55 20.95 1.11
CA GLU A 173 -2.02 20.83 -0.27
C GLU A 173 -1.72 19.37 -0.62
N LYS A 174 -1.23 18.62 0.36
CA LYS A 174 -0.95 17.18 0.29
C LYS A 174 -1.62 16.48 1.47
N THR A 175 -2.45 15.50 1.16
CA THR A 175 -3.14 14.65 2.11
C THR A 175 -3.27 13.27 1.49
N THR A 176 -2.60 12.29 2.07
CA THR A 176 -2.67 10.89 1.64
C THR A 176 -3.77 10.17 2.44
N VAL A 177 -4.52 9.31 1.78
CA VAL A 177 -5.48 8.40 2.41
C VAL A 177 -5.14 6.96 2.04
N ASP A 178 -5.25 6.09 3.03
CA ASP A 178 -5.13 4.65 2.88
C ASP A 178 -6.53 4.04 3.04
N ALA A 179 -6.91 3.19 2.10
CA ALA A 179 -8.16 2.45 2.20
C ALA A 179 -7.89 0.95 2.16
N ALA A 180 -8.69 0.17 2.88
CA ALA A 180 -8.56 -1.27 2.91
C ALA A 180 -9.93 -1.94 2.85
N ALA A 181 -9.97 -3.11 2.20
CA ALA A 181 -11.11 -4.01 2.24
C ALA A 181 -10.64 -5.40 2.67
N VAL A 182 -11.27 -5.97 3.69
CA VAL A 182 -10.97 -7.33 4.17
C VAL A 182 -12.16 -8.22 3.86
N VAL A 183 -11.94 -9.29 3.10
CA VAL A 183 -13.01 -10.21 2.69
C VAL A 183 -13.44 -11.03 3.90
N ALA A 184 -14.61 -10.71 4.47
CA ALA A 184 -15.15 -11.38 5.64
C ALA A 184 -15.81 -12.72 5.28
N SER A 185 -16.49 -12.77 4.13
CA SER A 185 -17.12 -13.98 3.60
C SER A 185 -17.38 -13.83 2.08
N PRO A 186 -17.77 -14.90 1.35
CA PRO A 186 -18.07 -14.79 -0.07
C PRO A 186 -19.11 -13.69 -0.37
N GLY A 187 -18.69 -12.66 -1.09
CA GLY A 187 -19.54 -11.52 -1.46
C GLY A 187 -19.70 -10.44 -0.40
N VAL A 188 -18.95 -10.50 0.71
CA VAL A 188 -18.97 -9.50 1.79
C VAL A 188 -17.56 -9.11 2.20
N ALA A 189 -17.29 -7.81 2.28
CA ALA A 189 -16.01 -7.28 2.76
C ALA A 189 -16.19 -6.06 3.66
N ASP A 190 -15.42 -5.98 4.74
CA ASP A 190 -15.34 -4.80 5.60
C ASP A 190 -14.40 -3.77 4.96
N PHE A 191 -14.87 -2.54 4.79
CA PHE A 191 -14.11 -1.45 4.18
C PHE A 191 -13.78 -0.36 5.19
N THR A 192 -12.54 0.12 5.17
CA THR A 192 -12.09 1.23 6.00
C THR A 192 -11.29 2.25 5.20
N VAL A 193 -11.40 3.51 5.59
CA VAL A 193 -10.54 4.61 5.12
C VAL A 193 -9.86 5.25 6.32
N GLU A 194 -8.54 5.32 6.26
CA GLU A 194 -7.66 5.80 7.31
C GLU A 194 -6.69 6.83 6.74
N THR A 195 -6.13 7.64 7.62
CA THR A 195 -5.03 8.55 7.28
C THR A 195 -4.10 8.64 8.48
N GLN A 196 -2.82 8.86 8.21
CA GLN A 196 -1.88 9.25 9.25
C GLN A 196 -2.10 10.72 9.60
N ASP A 197 -2.34 11.01 10.88
CA ASP A 197 -2.32 12.34 11.44
C ASP A 197 -1.19 12.48 12.47
N LEU A 198 -1.05 13.67 13.06
CA LEU A 198 0.00 13.96 14.05
C LEU A 198 -0.11 13.10 15.32
N ASP A 199 -1.30 12.59 15.63
CA ASP A 199 -1.60 11.77 16.81
C ASP A 199 -1.55 10.26 16.50
N GLY A 200 -1.34 9.87 15.23
CA GLY A 200 -1.18 8.50 14.75
C GLY A 200 -2.10 8.15 13.59
N GLU A 201 -2.33 6.86 13.35
CA GLU A 201 -3.31 6.42 12.35
C GLU A 201 -4.73 6.61 12.87
N GLY A 202 -5.52 7.34 12.09
CA GLY A 202 -6.89 7.69 12.43
C GLY A 202 -7.88 7.23 11.38
N ARG A 203 -8.72 6.25 11.72
CA ARG A 203 -9.89 5.88 10.91
C ARG A 203 -10.84 7.06 10.73
N ARG A 204 -11.29 7.26 9.50
CA ARG A 204 -12.17 8.35 9.05
C ARG A 204 -13.54 7.85 8.67
N ALA A 205 -13.59 6.72 7.96
CA ALA A 205 -14.84 6.10 7.57
C ALA A 205 -14.72 4.57 7.57
N SER A 206 -15.86 3.93 7.75
CA SER A 206 -16.04 2.48 7.60
C SER A 206 -17.32 2.20 6.84
N ALA A 207 -17.39 1.06 6.16
CA ALA A 207 -18.58 0.57 5.48
C ALA A 207 -18.50 -0.95 5.28
N VAL A 208 -19.59 -1.57 4.86
CA VAL A 208 -19.60 -2.97 4.43
C VAL A 208 -19.91 -3.03 2.93
N LEU A 209 -19.05 -3.71 2.18
CA LEU A 209 -19.19 -3.92 0.74
C LEU A 209 -19.91 -5.25 0.52
N HIS A 210 -20.99 -5.22 -0.24
CA HIS A 210 -21.83 -6.39 -0.49
C HIS A 210 -22.05 -6.61 -1.98
N VAL A 211 -22.13 -7.87 -2.40
CA VAL A 211 -22.78 -8.20 -3.68
C VAL A 211 -24.24 -7.77 -3.58
N ALA A 212 -24.68 -6.94 -4.53
CA ALA A 212 -26.06 -6.50 -4.59
C ALA A 212 -26.96 -7.70 -4.81
N VAL A 213 -28.02 -7.78 -4.01
CA VAL A 213 -29.16 -8.62 -4.31
C VAL A 213 -30.03 -7.91 -5.35
N ASP A 214 -30.69 -8.66 -6.24
CA ASP A 214 -31.50 -8.15 -7.35
C ASP A 214 -32.81 -7.45 -6.89
N GLU A 215 -32.87 -7.02 -5.64
CA GLU A 215 -34.01 -6.32 -5.05
C GLU A 215 -33.85 -4.82 -5.23
N GLN A 216 -34.40 -4.32 -6.33
CA GLN A 216 -34.34 -2.91 -6.64
C GLN A 216 -35.26 -2.11 -5.70
N PRO A 217 -34.79 -1.00 -5.10
CA PRO A 217 -35.62 -0.17 -4.23
C PRO A 217 -36.89 0.29 -4.96
N PRO A 218 -38.03 0.41 -4.25
CA PRO A 218 -39.26 0.87 -4.87
C PRO A 218 -39.06 2.27 -5.46
N ALA A 219 -39.45 2.44 -6.72
CA ALA A 219 -39.37 3.73 -7.39
C ALA A 219 -40.24 4.77 -6.68
N HIS A 220 -39.71 5.97 -6.48
CA HIS A 220 -40.46 7.09 -5.94
C HIS A 220 -41.24 7.82 -7.04
N ASP A 221 -42.50 8.17 -6.77
CA ASP A 221 -43.28 9.04 -7.65
C ASP A 221 -42.80 10.49 -7.53
N ILE A 222 -41.90 10.87 -8.43
CA ILE A 222 -41.32 12.21 -8.50
C ILE A 222 -42.39 13.29 -8.72
N SER A 223 -43.48 12.98 -9.43
CA SER A 223 -44.55 13.94 -9.71
C SER A 223 -45.35 14.28 -8.45
N SER A 224 -45.66 13.27 -7.64
CA SER A 224 -46.29 13.43 -6.33
C SER A 224 -45.37 14.18 -5.35
N LEU A 225 -44.07 13.84 -5.32
CA LEU A 225 -43.09 14.53 -4.49
C LEU A 225 -42.98 16.02 -4.87
N ARG A 226 -42.93 16.35 -6.17
CA ARG A 226 -42.94 17.76 -6.63
C ARG A 226 -44.19 18.52 -6.19
N SER A 227 -45.36 17.88 -6.24
CA SER A 227 -46.64 18.48 -5.85
C SER A 227 -46.75 18.72 -4.34
N ALA A 228 -46.14 17.85 -3.53
CA ALA A 228 -46.07 17.97 -2.08
C ALA A 228 -45.01 19.00 -1.61
N ASN A 229 -43.97 19.25 -2.41
CA ASN A 229 -42.86 20.15 -2.08
C ASN A 229 -42.98 21.46 -2.88
N GLN A 230 -43.88 22.36 -2.44
CA GLN A 230 -44.20 23.59 -3.17
C GLN A 230 -43.26 24.75 -2.86
N ASN A 231 -42.63 24.78 -1.67
CA ASN A 231 -41.73 25.85 -1.29
C ASN A 231 -40.43 25.71 -2.06
N ARG A 232 -40.27 26.58 -3.07
CA ARG A 232 -39.11 26.59 -3.94
C ARG A 232 -38.06 27.55 -3.40
N GLU A 233 -36.83 27.10 -3.37
CA GLU A 233 -35.63 27.88 -3.09
C GLU A 233 -34.68 27.70 -4.29
N ASP A 234 -34.15 28.79 -4.82
CA ASP A 234 -33.12 28.71 -5.85
C ASP A 234 -31.73 28.43 -5.25
N SER A 235 -30.81 28.00 -6.09
CA SER A 235 -29.45 27.65 -5.69
C SER A 235 -28.66 28.81 -5.07
N GLY A 236 -28.94 30.06 -5.46
CA GLY A 236 -28.29 31.25 -4.92
C GLY A 236 -28.67 31.49 -3.47
N ASP A 237 -29.98 31.50 -3.19
CA ASP A 237 -30.53 31.64 -1.84
C ASP A 237 -30.11 30.48 -0.93
N LEU A 238 -30.16 29.24 -1.43
CA LEU A 238 -29.71 28.07 -0.70
C LEU A 238 -28.23 28.17 -0.32
N ARG A 239 -27.37 28.56 -1.27
CA ARG A 239 -25.93 28.70 -1.01
C ARG A 239 -25.68 29.77 0.05
N LYS A 240 -26.40 30.88 0.00
CA LYS A 240 -26.31 31.93 1.02
C LYS A 240 -26.71 31.39 2.40
N HIS A 241 -27.84 30.70 2.50
CA HIS A 241 -28.29 30.09 3.76
C HIS A 241 -27.32 29.02 4.31
N LEU A 242 -26.64 28.28 3.44
CA LEU A 242 -25.60 27.32 3.84
C LEU A 242 -24.34 28.04 4.33
N SER A 243 -23.90 29.09 3.63
CA SER A 243 -22.75 29.91 4.00
C SER A 243 -22.96 30.61 5.34
N GLU A 244 -24.15 31.14 5.62
CA GLU A 244 -24.51 31.70 6.94
C GLU A 244 -24.42 30.67 8.09
N ARG A 245 -24.45 29.37 7.77
CA ARG A 245 -24.26 28.26 8.72
C ARG A 245 -22.85 27.68 8.70
N GLY A 246 -21.91 28.35 8.02
CA GLY A 246 -20.52 27.96 7.88
C GLY A 246 -20.29 26.84 6.87
N ARG A 247 -21.10 26.74 5.81
CA ARG A 247 -20.89 25.79 4.70
C ARG A 247 -20.69 26.58 3.41
N GLU A 248 -19.45 26.75 3.02
CA GLU A 248 -19.03 27.66 1.95
C GLU A 248 -18.63 26.86 0.71
N TYR A 249 -19.62 26.26 0.07
CA TYR A 249 -19.40 25.46 -1.13
C TYR A 249 -19.00 26.33 -2.33
N GLY A 250 -17.85 26.00 -2.93
CA GLY A 250 -17.33 26.60 -4.14
C GLY A 250 -17.98 26.06 -5.42
N PRO A 251 -17.44 26.44 -6.60
CA PRO A 251 -18.00 26.08 -7.90
C PRO A 251 -18.19 24.58 -8.13
N ALA A 252 -17.26 23.73 -7.71
CA ALA A 252 -17.37 22.27 -7.90
C ALA A 252 -18.57 21.65 -7.16
N PHE A 253 -19.06 22.30 -6.10
CA PHE A 253 -20.20 21.84 -5.29
C PHE A 253 -21.48 22.64 -5.58
N SER A 254 -21.57 23.23 -6.77
CA SER A 254 -22.71 24.05 -7.20
C SER A 254 -23.70 23.33 -8.12
N GLY A 255 -23.68 21.99 -8.15
CA GLY A 255 -24.55 21.19 -9.02
C GLY A 255 -26.04 21.23 -8.67
N LEU A 256 -26.43 21.78 -7.51
CA LEU A 256 -27.84 21.95 -7.16
C LEU A 256 -28.43 23.17 -7.86
N GLY A 257 -29.49 22.96 -8.65
CA GLY A 257 -30.19 24.03 -9.36
C GLY A 257 -31.35 24.63 -8.56
N VAL A 258 -32.31 23.78 -8.17
CA VAL A 258 -33.51 24.19 -7.44
C VAL A 258 -33.78 23.19 -6.33
N VAL A 259 -34.11 23.70 -5.14
CA VAL A 259 -34.56 22.87 -4.03
C VAL A 259 -36.01 23.19 -3.71
N ARG A 260 -36.77 22.13 -3.40
CA ARG A 260 -38.19 22.17 -3.07
C ARG A 260 -38.38 21.51 -1.71
N ILE A 261 -38.99 22.22 -0.78
CA ILE A 261 -39.13 21.79 0.61
C ILE A 261 -40.63 21.63 0.94
N GLY A 262 -40.99 20.49 1.53
CA GLY A 262 -42.34 20.19 1.96
C GLY A 262 -42.70 20.94 3.25
N ALA A 263 -43.94 21.42 3.35
CA ALA A 263 -44.45 22.13 4.53
C ALA A 263 -45.07 21.19 5.60
N GLY A 264 -44.99 19.86 5.42
CA GLY A 264 -45.63 18.87 6.29
C GLY A 264 -44.77 18.41 7.48
N GLU A 265 -45.36 17.57 8.35
CA GLU A 265 -44.71 16.98 9.53
C GLU A 265 -43.49 16.11 9.17
N THR A 266 -43.50 15.48 7.99
CA THR A 266 -42.32 14.84 7.39
C THR A 266 -41.63 15.81 6.46
N ARG A 267 -40.44 16.28 6.88
CA ARG A 267 -39.62 17.23 6.13
C ARG A 267 -38.96 16.54 4.93
N THR A 268 -39.70 16.45 3.83
CA THR A 268 -39.14 16.02 2.54
C THR A 268 -38.44 17.18 1.85
N VAL A 269 -37.36 16.86 1.13
CA VAL A 269 -36.60 17.81 0.32
C VAL A 269 -36.37 17.16 -1.03
N LEU A 270 -36.76 17.85 -2.10
CA LEU A 270 -36.51 17.44 -3.47
C LEU A 270 -35.54 18.44 -4.10
N ALA A 271 -34.41 17.96 -4.59
CA ALA A 271 -33.41 18.78 -5.24
C ALA A 271 -33.25 18.39 -6.72
N GLU A 272 -33.17 19.39 -7.58
CA GLU A 272 -32.80 19.23 -8.99
C GLU A 272 -31.29 19.42 -9.11
N VAL A 273 -30.62 18.43 -9.70
CA VAL A 273 -29.18 18.48 -10.02
C VAL A 273 -29.03 18.88 -11.48
N ALA A 274 -28.19 19.87 -11.76
CA ALA A 274 -27.92 20.43 -13.09
C ALA A 274 -26.78 19.70 -13.82
#